data_AF-A0A4W2IMU5-F1
#
_entry.id   AF-A0A4W2IMU5-F1
#
_cell.length_a   1.000
_cell.length_b   1.000
_cell.length_c   1.000
_cell.angle_alpha   90.00
_cell.angle_beta   90.00
_cell.angle_gamma   90.00
#
_symmetry.space_group_name_H-M   'P 1'
#
loop_
_entity.id
_entity.type
_entity.pdbx_description
1 polymer ?
#
loop_
_entity_poly.entity_id
_entity_poly.type
_entity_poly.pdbx_seq_one_letter_code
_entity_poly.pdbx_strand_id
1 'polypeptide(L)' 'MPEGPSVRKFHHLVSPFVGQQVVKTGGSSKKLNPTSFQSLWLQDSQVSSLLLWIQPCHHIL' A
#
# COMPACT_ATOMS: atom_id res chain seq x y z
N MET A 1 -6.96 -3.43 -16.90
CA MET A 1 -6.15 -4.65 -17.20
C MET A 1 -6.05 -5.44 -15.89
N PRO A 2 -6.23 -6.78 -15.88
CA PRO A 2 -5.97 -7.54 -14.67
C PRO A 2 -4.52 -7.34 -14.25
N GLU A 3 -4.27 -7.23 -12.95
CA GLU A 3 -2.94 -7.06 -12.40
C GLU A 3 -2.01 -8.19 -12.87
N GLY A 4 -0.76 -7.84 -13.20
CA GLY A 4 0.22 -8.82 -13.68
C GLY A 4 0.54 -9.90 -12.64
N PRO A 5 1.04 -11.07 -13.03
CA PRO A 5 1.36 -12.18 -12.12
C PRO A 5 2.28 -11.79 -10.95
N SER A 6 3.20 -10.86 -11.17
CA SER A 6 4.11 -10.35 -10.15
C SER A 6 3.40 -9.50 -9.08
N VAL A 7 2.39 -8.74 -9.48
CA VAL A 7 1.57 -7.92 -8.56
C VAL A 7 0.77 -8.84 -7.63
N ARG A 8 0.13 -9.87 -8.19
CA ARG A 8 -0.64 -10.85 -7.39
C ARG A 8 0.24 -11.61 -6.40
N LYS A 9 1.45 -12.00 -6.82
CA LYS A 9 2.43 -12.65 -5.93
C LYS A 9 2.86 -11.72 -4.79
N PHE A 10 3.14 -10.46 -5.09
CA PHE A 10 3.50 -9.48 -4.07
C PHE A 10 2.35 -9.26 -3.07
N HIS A 11 1.13 -9.07 -3.56
CA HIS A 11 -0.04 -8.91 -2.71
C HIS A 11 -0.24 -10.12 -1.78
N HIS A 12 -0.07 -11.34 -2.29
CA HIS A 12 -0.16 -12.55 -1.47
C HIS A 12 0.90 -12.61 -0.37
N LEU A 13 2.13 -12.13 -0.64
CA LEU A 13 3.19 -12.07 0.37
C LEU A 13 2.94 -10.99 1.43
N VAL A 14 2.26 -9.89 1.08
CA VAL A 14 2.00 -8.77 2.00
C VAL A 14 0.71 -8.96 2.81
N SER A 15 -0.27 -9.68 2.28
CA SER A 15 -1.57 -9.90 2.92
C SER A 15 -1.50 -10.38 4.38
N PRO A 16 -0.60 -11.31 4.77
CA PRO A 16 -0.47 -11.74 6.17
C PRO A 16 -0.05 -10.64 7.16
N PHE A 17 0.55 -9.56 6.66
CA PHE A 17 1.01 -8.44 7.49
C PHE A 17 -0.08 -7.37 7.70
N VAL A 18 -1.20 -7.44 6.98
CA VAL A 18 -2.33 -6.53 7.17
C VAL A 18 -2.91 -6.76 8.57
N GLY A 19 -3.17 -5.68 9.29
CA GLY A 19 -3.58 -5.70 10.69
C GLY A 19 -2.43 -5.90 11.68
N GLN A 20 -1.17 -5.96 11.25
CA GLN A 20 -0.02 -6.02 12.14
C GLN A 20 0.62 -4.64 12.34
N GLN A 21 1.26 -4.46 13.49
CA GLN A 21 2.01 -3.25 13.82
C GLN A 21 3.43 -3.30 13.25
N VAL A 22 3.88 -2.19 12.66
CA VAL A 22 5.24 -2.03 12.14
C VAL A 22 6.20 -1.84 13.31
N VAL A 23 6.99 -2.88 13.59
CA VAL A 23 7.98 -2.85 14.69
C VAL A 23 9.25 -2.10 14.28
N LYS A 24 9.64 -2.19 13.00
CA LYS A 24 10.84 -1.54 12.43
C LYS A 24 10.63 -1.27 10.96
N THR A 25 11.21 -0.17 10.48
CA THR A 25 11.15 0.25 9.07
C THR A 25 12.57 0.51 8.57
N GLY A 26 12.86 0.15 7.33
CA GLY A 26 14.17 0.36 6.70
C GLY A 26 14.06 0.59 5.19
N GLY A 27 15.18 0.92 4.56
CA GLY A 27 15.25 1.19 3.12
C GLY A 27 16.02 2.47 2.81
N SER A 28 16.35 2.66 1.53
CA SER A 28 17.14 3.81 1.06
C SER A 28 16.27 4.99 0.57
N SER A 29 14.94 4.87 0.65
CA SER A 29 14.03 5.90 0.15
C SER A 29 14.13 7.17 0.99
N LYS A 30 14.56 8.27 0.36
CA LYS A 30 14.71 9.58 1.01
C LYS A 30 13.40 10.39 1.05
N LYS A 31 12.35 9.92 0.37
CA LYS A 31 11.09 10.68 0.18
C LYS A 31 10.17 10.65 1.40
N LEU A 32 10.33 9.64 2.26
CA LEU A 32 9.52 9.45 3.46
C LEU A 32 10.45 9.04 4.60
N ASN A 33 10.19 9.54 5.81
CA ASN A 33 10.96 9.15 6.99
C ASN A 33 10.56 7.72 7.42
N PRO A 34 11.45 6.71 7.36
CA PRO A 34 11.10 5.35 7.76
C PRO A 34 10.64 5.27 9.21
N THR A 35 11.18 6.10 10.10
CA THR A 35 10.85 6.13 11.52
C THR A 35 9.41 6.57 11.78
N SER A 36 8.80 7.39 10.89
CA SER A 36 7.42 7.82 11.09
C SER A 36 6.38 6.71 10.90
N PHE A 37 6.78 5.57 10.32
CA PHE A 37 5.90 4.41 10.17
C PHE A 37 6.02 3.41 11.33
N GLN A 38 7.00 3.59 12.21
CA GLN A 38 7.16 2.71 13.37
C GLN A 38 5.96 2.87 14.31
N SER A 39 5.48 1.75 14.85
CA SER A 39 4.27 1.66 15.68
C SER A 39 2.94 1.92 14.96
N LEU A 40 2.94 2.20 13.65
CA LEU A 40 1.71 2.25 12.85
C LEU A 40 1.26 0.84 12.46
N TRP A 41 -0.03 0.70 12.17
CA TRP A 41 -0.64 -0.57 11.79
C TRP A 41 -0.84 -0.60 10.27
N LEU A 42 -0.47 -1.72 9.63
CA LEU A 42 -0.72 -1.89 8.20
C LEU A 42 -2.23 -2.10 7.99
N GLN A 43 -2.94 -1.05 7.56
CA GLN A 43 -4.41 -1.11 7.45
C GLN A 43 -4.88 -1.91 6.24
N ASP A 44 -4.19 -1.78 5.11
CA ASP A 44 -4.60 -2.38 3.84
C ASP A 44 -3.41 -2.46 2.89
N SER A 45 -3.47 -3.39 1.93
CA SER A 45 -2.46 -3.53 0.87
C SER A 45 -3.12 -3.36 -0.49
N GLN A 46 -3.25 -2.11 -0.94
CA GLN A 46 -3.70 -1.83 -2.30
C GLN A 46 -2.55 -1.94 -3.28
N VAL A 47 -2.71 -2.76 -4.30
CA VAL A 47 -1.87 -2.68 -5.49
C VAL A 47 -2.67 -2.00 -6.60
N SER A 48 -2.22 -0.83 -7.02
CA SER A 48 -2.76 -0.17 -8.19
C SER A 48 -1.85 -0.46 -9.38
N SER A 49 -2.37 -1.19 -10.37
CA SER A 49 -1.65 -1.50 -11.61
C SER A 49 -1.48 -0.30 -12.56
N LEU A 50 -1.94 0.89 -12.17
CA LEU A 50 -1.92 2.08 -13.00
C LEU A 50 -2.12 3.29 -12.09
N LEU A 51 -1.12 4.17 -11.95
CA LEU A 51 -1.33 5.46 -11.30
C LEU A 51 -2.23 6.32 -12.22
N LEU A 52 -3.54 6.04 -12.24
CA LEU A 52 -4.55 6.84 -12.92
C LEU A 52 -5.44 7.46 -11.85
N TRP A 53 -5.17 8.73 -11.60
CA TRP A 53 -5.97 9.60 -10.75
C TRP A 53 -7.34 9.81 -11.39
N ILE A 54 -8.44 9.48 -10.69
CA ILE A 54 -9.76 10.06 -10.94
C ILE A 54 -10.49 10.21 -9.59
N GLN A 55 -10.41 11.40 -9.00
CA GLN A 55 -11.56 11.98 -8.31
C GLN A 55 -12.11 13.07 -9.23
N PRO A 56 -13.40 13.06 -9.52
CA PRO A 56 -14.31 13.82 -8.67
C PRO A 56 -15.56 13.03 -8.30
N CYS A 57 -15.90 13.02 -7.00
CA CYS A 57 -17.26 12.73 -6.56
C CYS A 57 -18.20 13.80 -7.12
N HIS A 58 -18.99 13.45 -8.14
CA HIS A 58 -20.22 14.17 -8.41
C HIS A 58 -21.35 13.46 -7.68
N HIS A 59 -21.81 14.14 -6.64
CA HIS A 59 -23.03 13.90 -5.89
C HIS A 59 -24.21 13.81 -6.88
N ILE A 60 -24.80 12.63 -7.03
CA ILE A 60 -26.10 12.48 -7.70
C ILE A 60 -27.14 12.44 -6.58
N LEU A 61 -27.80 13.59 -6.36
CA LEU A 61 -29.19 13.65 -5.94
C LEU A 61 -30.06 13.59 -7.20
#